data_AF-A0A177T1W4-F1
#
_entry.id   AF-A0A177T1W4-F1
#
_cell.length_a   1.000
_cell.length_b   1.000
_cell.length_c   1.000
_cell.angle_alpha   90.00
_cell.angle_beta   90.00
_cell.angle_gamma   90.00
#
_symmetry.space_group_name_H-M   'P 1'
#
loop_
_entity.id
_entity.type
_entity.pdbx_description
1 polymer ?
#
loop_
_entity_poly.entity_id
_entity_poly.type
_entity_poly.pdbx_seq_one_letter_code
_entity_poly.pdbx_strand_id
1 'polypeptide(L)'
;MKVHEKLDRQSRSRKPAASISVDQVVRAHQYADFLLGNHDLCLERTLALVATCRKNGIDAQITIAVQLNPFAAHAWAQHRGIILNERLDRARLFKPILAF
;
A
#
# COMPACT_ATOMS: atom_id res chain seq x y z
N MET A 1 -25.59 42.44 -28.30
CA MET A 1 -24.45 42.42 -27.36
C MET A 1 -24.75 41.35 -26.31
N LYS A 2 -24.06 40.20 -26.39
CA LYS A 2 -24.26 39.00 -25.54
C LYS A 2 -23.66 39.24 -24.16
N VAL A 3 -24.37 38.88 -23.08
CA VAL A 3 -23.72 38.33 -21.88
C VAL A 3 -24.60 37.25 -21.22
N HIS A 4 -24.34 36.01 -21.63
CA HIS A 4 -24.23 34.78 -20.84
C HIS A 4 -25.29 34.45 -19.76
N GLU A 5 -26.30 33.74 -20.24
CA GLU A 5 -26.82 32.51 -19.66
C GLU A 5 -25.65 31.54 -19.31
N LYS A 6 -25.59 31.04 -18.06
CA LYS A 6 -25.63 29.61 -17.73
C LYS A 6 -24.94 29.20 -16.43
N LEU A 7 -25.74 28.47 -15.66
CA LEU A 7 -25.42 27.25 -14.91
C LEU A 7 -24.71 27.41 -13.57
N ASP A 8 -25.57 27.43 -12.54
CA ASP A 8 -25.42 26.61 -11.34
C ASP A 8 -24.38 25.50 -11.53
N ARG A 9 -23.25 25.68 -10.87
CA ARG A 9 -22.27 24.62 -10.62
C ARG A 9 -22.92 23.61 -9.69
N GLN A 10 -23.76 22.78 -10.28
CA GLN A 10 -24.35 21.63 -9.63
C GLN A 10 -23.19 20.76 -9.13
N SER A 11 -23.00 20.80 -7.82
CA SER A 11 -22.21 19.87 -7.03
C SER A 11 -22.54 18.46 -7.52
N ARG A 12 -21.68 17.91 -8.38
CA ARG A 12 -21.74 16.51 -8.76
C ARG A 12 -21.46 15.73 -7.49
N SER A 13 -22.54 15.32 -6.82
CA SER A 13 -22.51 14.25 -5.84
C SER A 13 -21.88 13.04 -6.53
N ARG A 14 -20.56 12.88 -6.35
CA ARG A 14 -19.88 11.64 -6.69
C ARG A 14 -20.52 10.60 -5.80
N LYS A 15 -21.27 9.66 -6.39
CA LYS A 15 -21.60 8.40 -5.72
C LYS A 15 -20.31 7.92 -5.02
N PRO A 16 -20.32 7.57 -3.73
CA PRO A 16 -19.13 7.04 -3.10
C PRO A 16 -18.73 5.83 -3.92
N ALA A 17 -17.56 5.93 -4.57
CA ALA A 17 -16.97 4.77 -5.22
C ALA A 17 -16.89 3.68 -4.15
N ALA A 18 -17.25 2.44 -4.50
CA ALA A 18 -17.18 1.32 -3.57
C ALA A 18 -15.79 1.34 -2.91
N SER A 19 -15.74 1.48 -1.59
CA SER A 19 -14.48 1.57 -0.86
C SER A 19 -13.76 0.23 -0.99
N ILE A 20 -12.59 0.23 -1.63
CA ILE A 20 -11.74 -0.95 -1.70
C ILE A 20 -11.25 -1.28 -0.28
N SER A 21 -11.35 -2.55 0.12
CA SER A 21 -10.82 -3.03 1.39
C SER A 21 -9.31 -3.27 1.31
N VAL A 22 -8.62 -3.22 2.47
CA VAL A 22 -7.19 -3.54 2.54
C VAL A 22 -6.90 -4.95 2.01
N ASP A 23 -7.76 -5.93 2.29
CA ASP A 23 -7.59 -7.30 1.81
C ASP A 23 -7.71 -7.40 0.28
N GLN A 24 -8.56 -6.57 -0.35
CA GLN A 24 -8.65 -6.53 -1.81
C GLN A 24 -7.37 -5.98 -2.43
N VAL A 25 -6.78 -4.94 -1.83
CA VAL A 25 -5.49 -4.41 -2.29
C VAL A 25 -4.38 -5.46 -2.10
N VAL A 26 -4.29 -6.06 -0.91
CA VAL A 26 -3.27 -7.06 -0.60
C VAL A 26 -3.34 -8.24 -1.57
N ARG A 27 -4.54 -8.78 -1.83
CA ARG A 27 -4.71 -9.87 -2.80
C ARG A 27 -4.26 -9.49 -4.21
N ALA A 28 -4.61 -8.29 -4.68
CA ALA A 28 -4.19 -7.83 -6.01
C ALA A 28 -2.66 -7.76 -6.14
N HIS A 29 -1.98 -7.29 -5.08
CA HIS A 29 -0.51 -7.27 -5.03
C HIS A 29 0.07 -8.69 -4.97
N GLN A 30 -0.48 -9.60 -4.14
CA GLN A 30 -0.04 -10.99 -4.11
C GLN A 30 -0.15 -11.69 -5.49
N TYR A 31 -1.19 -11.40 -6.26
CA TYR A 31 -1.32 -11.90 -7.63
C TYR A 31 -0.26 -11.31 -8.57
N ALA A 32 -0.01 -10.00 -8.49
CA ALA A 32 1.09 -9.38 -9.25
C ALA A 32 2.44 -9.99 -8.87
N ASP A 33 2.62 -10.35 -7.61
CA ASP A 33 3.83 -10.97 -7.08
C ASP A 33 4.08 -12.36 -7.61
N PHE A 34 3.03 -13.15 -7.73
CA PHE A 34 3.07 -14.45 -8.36
C PHE A 34 3.43 -14.36 -9.85
N LEU A 35 2.88 -13.37 -10.57
CA LEU A 35 3.10 -13.23 -12.02
C LEU A 35 4.48 -12.67 -12.38
N LEU A 36 5.02 -11.75 -11.59
CA LEU A 36 6.25 -11.02 -11.89
C LEU A 36 7.51 -11.66 -11.27
N GLY A 37 7.36 -12.63 -10.38
CA GLY A 37 8.46 -13.24 -9.63
C GLY A 37 8.94 -12.36 -8.47
N ASN A 38 9.59 -12.96 -7.46
CA ASN A 38 9.79 -12.35 -6.13
C ASN A 38 11.24 -12.17 -5.64
N HIS A 39 12.22 -12.21 -6.54
CA HIS A 39 13.61 -12.03 -6.12
C HIS A 39 13.93 -10.53 -5.98
N ASP A 40 14.43 -10.15 -4.81
CA ASP A 40 15.00 -8.83 -4.45
C ASP A 40 14.12 -7.57 -4.56
N LEU A 41 12.82 -7.70 -4.82
CA LEU A 41 11.89 -6.56 -4.97
C LEU A 41 11.11 -6.18 -3.70
N CYS A 42 11.60 -6.56 -2.51
CA CYS A 42 10.82 -6.41 -1.27
C CYS A 42 10.42 -4.95 -0.97
N LEU A 43 11.29 -3.99 -1.31
CA LEU A 43 11.06 -2.57 -1.08
C LEU A 43 10.05 -1.99 -2.08
N GLU A 44 10.25 -2.25 -3.37
CA GLU A 44 9.44 -1.74 -4.47
C GLU A 44 7.99 -2.22 -4.33
N ARG A 45 7.79 -3.49 -3.98
CA ARG A 45 6.47 -4.09 -3.77
C ARG A 45 5.76 -3.52 -2.58
N THR A 46 6.49 -3.39 -1.46
CA THR A 46 5.94 -2.80 -0.24
C THR A 46 5.55 -1.34 -0.49
N LEU A 47 6.37 -0.59 -1.21
CA LEU A 47 6.08 0.78 -1.58
C LEU A 47 4.87 0.86 -2.51
N ALA A 48 4.77 -0.03 -3.50
CA ALA A 48 3.61 -0.10 -4.39
C ALA A 48 2.32 -0.41 -3.61
N LEU A 49 2.36 -1.37 -2.68
CA LEU A 49 1.23 -1.72 -1.81
C LEU A 49 0.81 -0.53 -0.93
N VAL A 50 1.75 0.10 -0.24
CA VAL A 50 1.47 1.28 0.60
C VAL A 50 0.92 2.44 -0.24
N ALA A 51 1.47 2.69 -1.42
CA ALA A 51 0.97 3.72 -2.33
C ALA A 51 -0.46 3.42 -2.80
N THR A 52 -0.78 2.17 -3.15
CA THR A 52 -2.14 1.78 -3.52
C THR A 52 -3.10 1.92 -2.34
N CYS A 53 -2.72 1.49 -1.13
CA CYS A 53 -3.51 1.67 0.08
C CYS A 53 -3.82 3.15 0.33
N ARG A 54 -2.79 4.01 0.35
CA ARG A 54 -2.95 5.46 0.59
C ARG A 54 -3.81 6.14 -0.47
N LYS A 55 -3.68 5.76 -1.75
CA LYS A 55 -4.56 6.23 -2.83
C LYS A 55 -6.03 5.87 -2.62
N ASN A 56 -6.31 4.79 -1.88
CA ASN A 56 -7.66 4.36 -1.53
C ASN A 56 -8.10 4.78 -0.10
N GLY A 57 -7.38 5.71 0.54
CA GLY A 57 -7.72 6.21 1.88
C GLY A 57 -7.40 5.23 3.02
N ILE A 58 -6.61 4.18 2.75
CA ILE A 58 -6.14 3.22 3.75
C ILE A 58 -4.80 3.72 4.28
N ASP A 59 -4.75 4.04 5.57
CA ASP A 59 -3.53 4.48 6.26
C ASP A 59 -2.58 3.30 6.49
N ALA A 60 -1.89 2.88 5.43
CA ALA A 60 -0.84 1.89 5.48
C ALA A 60 0.53 2.57 5.65
N GLN A 61 1.39 1.93 6.42
CA GLN A 61 2.75 2.34 6.70
C GLN A 61 3.73 1.34 6.10
N ILE A 62 4.89 1.81 5.69
CA ILE A 62 6.01 0.96 5.31
C ILE A 62 6.94 0.82 6.51
N THR A 63 7.41 -0.40 6.77
CA THR A 63 8.51 -0.69 7.68
C THR A 63 9.71 -1.16 6.88
N ILE A 64 10.87 -0.56 7.12
CA ILE A 64 12.17 -1.02 6.64
C ILE A 64 12.93 -1.60 7.83
N ALA A 65 13.50 -2.78 7.65
CA ALA A 65 14.14 -3.55 8.69
C ALA A 65 15.39 -4.28 8.18
N VAL A 66 16.27 -4.63 9.10
CA VAL A 66 17.51 -5.35 8.80
C VAL A 66 17.74 -6.50 9.77
N GLN A 67 18.32 -7.59 9.30
CA GLN A 67 18.98 -8.59 10.14
C GLN A 67 20.50 -8.49 9.92
N LEU A 68 21.30 -8.86 10.92
CA LEU A 68 22.76 -8.66 10.85
C LEU A 68 23.54 -9.94 10.49
N ASN A 69 22.97 -11.14 10.66
CA ASN A 69 23.68 -12.40 10.43
C ASN A 69 22.79 -13.51 9.84
N PRO A 70 22.94 -13.85 8.54
CA PRO A 70 23.63 -13.04 7.53
C PRO A 70 22.95 -11.69 7.35
N PHE A 71 23.70 -10.65 6.95
CA PHE A 71 23.09 -9.35 6.71
C PHE A 71 22.04 -9.43 5.60
N ALA A 72 20.83 -8.96 5.88
CA ALA A 72 19.78 -8.81 4.88
C ALA A 72 18.88 -7.62 5.24
N ALA A 73 18.50 -6.86 4.22
CA ALA A 73 17.47 -5.83 4.31
C ALA A 73 16.12 -6.40 3.89
N HIS A 74 15.06 -5.90 4.50
CA HIS A 74 13.69 -6.28 4.16
C HIS A 74 12.72 -5.13 4.40
N ALA A 75 11.57 -5.18 3.73
CA ALA A 75 10.50 -4.23 3.92
C ALA A 75 9.14 -4.92 3.91
N TRP A 76 8.20 -4.40 4.69
CA TRP A 76 6.81 -4.83 4.68
C TRP A 76 5.85 -3.68 4.98
N ALA A 77 4.60 -3.85 4.57
CA ALA A 77 3.52 -2.91 4.82
C ALA A 77 2.78 -3.28 6.10
N GLN A 78 2.32 -2.28 6.86
CA GLN A 78 1.51 -2.44 8.05
C GLN A 78 0.26 -1.56 7.99
N HIS A 79 -0.85 -2.06 8.53
CA HIS A 79 -2.05 -1.28 8.74
C HIS A 79 -2.68 -1.68 10.07
N ARG A 80 -2.92 -0.71 10.97
CA ARG A 80 -3.51 -0.95 12.30
C ARG A 80 -2.81 -2.05 13.10
N GLY A 81 -1.48 -2.08 13.05
CA GLY A 81 -0.66 -3.09 13.74
C GLY A 81 -0.60 -4.46 13.05
N ILE A 82 -1.24 -4.64 11.89
CA ILE A 82 -1.25 -5.88 11.12
C ILE A 82 -0.24 -5.78 9.98
N ILE A 83 0.63 -6.79 9.84
CA ILE A 83 1.54 -6.94 8.70
C ILE A 83 0.75 -7.46 7.49
N LEU A 84 0.91 -6.81 6.33
CA LEU A 84 0.06 -7.05 5.16
C LEU A 84 0.66 -8.01 4.13
N ASN A 85 1.96 -7.88 3.83
CA ASN A 85 2.64 -8.60 2.75
C ASN A 85 3.82 -9.44 3.23
N GLU A 86 3.90 -9.72 4.53
CA GLU A 86 4.93 -10.58 5.10
C GLU A 86 4.36 -11.45 6.23
N ARG A 87 4.90 -12.65 6.37
CA ARG A 87 4.65 -13.55 7.48
C ARG A 87 5.27 -13.00 8.75
N LEU A 88 4.51 -12.99 9.84
CA LEU A 88 4.98 -12.52 11.14
C LEU A 88 6.28 -13.19 11.59
N ASP A 89 6.41 -14.51 11.41
CA ASP A 89 7.62 -15.26 11.79
C ASP A 89 8.86 -14.79 11.02
N ARG A 90 8.70 -14.44 9.74
CA ARG A 90 9.79 -13.91 8.90
C ARG A 90 10.10 -12.47 9.29
N ALA A 91 9.10 -11.62 9.48
CA ALA A 91 9.30 -10.23 9.92
C ALA A 91 10.06 -10.14 11.26
N ARG A 92 9.83 -11.08 12.18
CA ARG A 92 10.53 -11.17 13.47
C ARG A 92 12.04 -11.43 13.37
N LEU A 93 12.53 -11.92 12.24
CA LEU A 93 13.96 -12.09 12.01
C LEU A 93 14.68 -10.75 11.80
N PHE A 94 13.94 -9.70 11.43
CA PHE A 94 14.47 -8.39 11.11
C PHE A 94 14.17 -7.39 12.23
N LYS A 95 15.12 -6.50 12.49
CA LYS A 95 14.96 -5.36 13.39
C LYS A 95 14.50 -4.14 12.59
N PRO A 96 13.32 -3.56 12.88
CA PRO A 96 12.88 -2.32 12.24
C PRO A 96 13.86 -1.18 12.50
N ILE A 97 14.15 -0.40 11.46
CA ILE A 97 15.01 0.79 11.51
C ILE A 97 14.29 2.06 11.04
N LEU A 98 13.19 1.90 10.29
CA LEU A 98 12.37 3.03 9.82
C LEU A 98 10.92 2.57 9.65
N ALA A 99 9.96 3.38 10.08
CA ALA A 99 8.53 3.17 9.85
C ALA A 99 7.82 4.52 9.57
N PHE A 100 7.04 4.62 8.49
CA PHE A 100 6.36 5.86 8.05
C PHE A 100 5.20 5.64 7.10
#